data_AF-A0AAN8TC13-F1
#
_entry.id   AF-A0AAN8TC13-F1
#
_cell.length_a   1.000
_cell.length_b   1.000
_cell.length_c   1.000
_cell.angle_alpha   90.00
_cell.angle_beta   90.00
_cell.angle_gamma   90.00
#
_symmetry.space_group_name_H-M   'P 1'
#
loop_
_entity.id
_entity.type
_entity.pdbx_description
1 polymer ?
#
loop_
_entity_poly.entity_id
_entity_poly.type
_entity_poly.pdbx_seq_one_letter_code
_entity_poly.pdbx_strand_id
1 'polypeptide(L)'
;MMGGAIHDKNVNIDVGKLATMMPLFLTSTDFYGKRLDLHANKLPKYVDKSQFYPLEVKHMKNVPQQDETSNDCGMYTCLFAEYVSNGVFDMHSIDIGAKYHRQSMPQSYGIMEKQRMMVGRSVRVK
;
A
#
# COMPACT_ATOMS: atom_id res chain seq x y z
N MET A 1 -2.05 22.67 -23.38
CA MET A 1 -2.26 21.46 -22.56
C MET A 1 -3.02 21.86 -21.29
N MET A 2 -4.35 21.72 -21.27
CA MET A 2 -5.21 22.19 -20.16
C MET A 2 -5.83 21.03 -19.35
N GLY A 3 -5.63 19.78 -19.80
CA GLY A 3 -6.22 18.58 -19.20
C GLY A 3 -5.53 18.09 -17.92
N GLY A 4 -4.23 18.30 -17.76
CA GLY A 4 -3.46 17.79 -16.61
C GLY A 4 -3.88 18.41 -15.28
N ALA A 5 -3.99 19.74 -15.21
CA ALA A 5 -4.38 20.44 -13.98
C ALA A 5 -5.81 20.13 -13.52
N ILE A 6 -6.73 19.91 -14.47
CA ILE A 6 -8.11 19.53 -14.17
C ILE A 6 -8.17 18.08 -13.69
N HIS A 7 -7.39 17.18 -14.32
CA HIS A 7 -7.27 15.78 -13.92
C HIS A 7 -6.74 15.66 -12.48
N ASP A 8 -5.64 16.34 -12.16
CA ASP A 8 -5.02 16.31 -10.82
C ASP A 8 -5.99 16.84 -9.74
N LYS A 9 -6.75 17.89 -10.03
CA LYS A 9 -7.76 18.43 -9.12
C LYS A 9 -8.84 17.39 -8.80
N ASN A 10 -9.36 16.69 -9.82
CA ASN A 10 -10.41 15.69 -9.63
C ASN A 10 -9.88 14.47 -8.87
N VAL A 11 -8.68 14.00 -9.19
CA VAL A 11 -8.00 12.93 -8.45
C VAL A 11 -7.84 13.30 -6.98
N ASN A 12 -7.40 14.52 -6.66
CA ASN A 12 -7.23 14.97 -5.29
C ASN A 12 -8.55 15.02 -4.51
N ILE A 13 -9.63 15.45 -5.16
CA ILE A 13 -10.97 15.46 -4.56
C ILE A 13 -11.40 14.04 -4.19
N ASP A 14 -11.25 13.09 -5.12
CA ASP A 14 -11.73 11.73 -4.91
C ASP A 14 -10.86 10.95 -3.92
N VAL A 15 -9.54 11.08 -4.00
CA VAL A 15 -8.62 10.49 -3.02
C VAL A 15 -8.82 11.11 -1.64
N GLY A 16 -9.11 12.41 -1.54
CA GLY A 16 -9.43 13.07 -0.28
C GLY A 16 -10.70 12.52 0.38
N LYS A 17 -11.75 12.22 -0.40
CA LYS A 17 -12.95 11.55 0.11
C LYS A 17 -12.61 10.17 0.68
N LEU A 18 -11.81 9.37 -0.04
CA LEU A 18 -11.38 8.05 0.44
C LEU A 18 -10.54 8.16 1.72
N ALA A 19 -9.62 9.10 1.78
CA ALA A 19 -8.77 9.34 2.96
C ALA A 19 -9.57 9.75 4.20
N THR A 20 -10.76 10.34 4.01
CA THR A 20 -11.69 10.69 5.09
C THR A 20 -12.60 9.50 5.46
N MET A 21 -13.11 8.77 4.47
CA MET A 21 -14.03 7.65 4.68
C MET A 21 -13.36 6.40 5.24
N MET A 22 -12.11 6.12 4.86
CA MET A 22 -11.39 4.93 5.31
C MET A 22 -11.23 4.85 6.84
N PRO A 23 -10.72 5.89 7.54
CA PRO A 23 -10.65 5.87 9.00
C PRO A 23 -12.00 5.64 9.67
N LEU A 24 -13.06 6.30 9.19
CA LEU A 24 -14.43 6.09 9.68
C LEU A 24 -14.86 4.64 9.54
N PHE A 25 -14.65 4.04 8.36
CA PHE A 25 -14.98 2.64 8.10
C PHE A 25 -14.18 1.68 9.01
N LEU A 26 -12.86 1.86 9.10
CA LEU A 26 -11.99 1.01 9.92
C LEU A 26 -12.36 1.08 11.40
N THR A 27 -12.63 2.28 11.94
CA THR A 27 -13.07 2.41 13.33
C THR A 27 -14.47 1.84 13.53
N SER A 28 -15.43 2.08 12.61
CA SER A 28 -16.81 1.56 12.74
C SER A 28 -16.89 0.03 12.72
N THR A 29 -15.92 -0.63 12.10
CA THR A 29 -15.84 -2.10 12.00
C THR A 29 -15.03 -2.73 13.14
N ASP A 30 -14.61 -1.91 14.12
CA ASP A 30 -13.74 -2.30 15.22
C ASP A 30 -12.41 -2.92 14.74
N PHE A 31 -11.90 -2.44 13.59
CA PHE A 31 -10.69 -2.98 12.99
C PHE A 31 -9.47 -2.80 13.90
N TYR A 32 -9.30 -1.61 14.49
CA TYR A 32 -8.19 -1.31 15.38
C TYR A 32 -8.27 -2.07 16.71
N GLY A 33 -9.47 -2.37 17.23
CA GLY A 33 -9.64 -3.23 18.40
C GLY A 33 -9.23 -4.68 18.13
N LYS A 34 -9.49 -5.17 16.91
CA LYS A 34 -9.09 -6.52 16.45
C LYS A 34 -7.61 -6.62 16.08
N ARG A 35 -6.96 -5.51 15.78
CA ARG A 35 -5.56 -5.42 15.32
C ARG A 35 -4.72 -4.59 16.28
N LEU A 36 -4.57 -5.09 17.51
CA LEU A 36 -3.75 -4.46 18.55
C LEU A 36 -2.25 -4.36 18.16
N ASP A 37 -1.82 -5.14 17.16
CA ASP A 37 -0.50 -5.08 16.53
C ASP A 37 -0.31 -3.79 15.71
N LEU A 38 -1.39 -3.18 15.22
CA LEU A 38 -1.36 -1.89 14.56
C LEU A 38 -1.26 -0.78 15.60
N HIS A 39 -0.03 -0.46 15.97
CA HIS A 39 0.31 0.65 16.86
C HIS A 39 0.15 2.02 16.18
N ALA A 40 -0.98 2.26 15.51
CA ALA A 40 -1.25 3.51 14.79
C ALA A 40 -1.17 4.73 15.73
N ASN A 41 -1.66 4.59 16.96
CA ASN A 41 -1.55 5.59 18.02
C ASN A 41 -0.14 5.74 18.61
N LYS A 42 0.85 4.92 18.22
CA LYS A 42 2.26 5.11 18.58
C LYS A 42 3.06 5.76 17.46
N LEU A 43 2.48 5.94 16.27
CA LEU A 43 3.12 6.71 15.21
C LEU A 43 3.12 8.18 15.65
N PRO A 44 4.28 8.87 15.69
CA PRO A 44 4.36 10.27 16.14
C PRO A 44 3.38 11.21 15.42
N LYS A 45 3.03 10.87 14.18
CA LYS A 45 2.09 11.61 13.35
C LYS A 45 0.63 11.51 13.76
N TYR A 46 0.25 10.45 14.48
CA TYR A 46 -1.12 10.10 14.82
C TYR A 46 -1.34 9.87 16.33
N VAL A 47 -0.31 10.01 17.16
CA VAL A 47 -0.37 9.77 18.62
C VAL A 47 -1.43 10.62 19.33
N ASP A 48 -1.56 11.88 18.93
CA ASP A 48 -2.54 12.81 19.53
C ASP A 48 -3.80 12.98 18.67
N LYS A 49 -3.99 12.11 17.66
CA LYS A 49 -5.09 12.22 16.71
C LYS A 49 -6.15 11.16 16.98
N SER A 50 -7.41 11.56 16.80
CA SER A 50 -8.52 10.61 16.82
C SER A 50 -8.34 9.54 15.73
N GLN A 51 -8.83 8.33 15.97
CA GLN A 51 -8.85 7.27 14.96
C GLN A 51 -9.69 7.64 13.73
N PHE A 52 -10.59 8.64 13.85
CA PHE A 52 -11.38 9.18 12.75
C PHE A 52 -10.64 10.27 11.94
N TYR A 53 -9.44 10.67 12.37
CA TYR A 53 -8.70 11.73 11.70
C TYR A 53 -8.35 11.30 10.27
N PRO A 54 -8.59 12.14 9.25
CA PRO A 54 -8.31 11.80 7.86
C PRO A 54 -6.86 11.37 7.63
N LEU A 55 -6.67 10.38 6.75
CA LEU A 55 -5.33 9.92 6.38
C LEU A 55 -4.60 11.00 5.58
N GLU A 56 -3.30 11.15 5.82
CA GLU A 56 -2.49 11.99 4.95
C GLU A 56 -2.30 11.30 3.58
N VAL A 57 -2.62 12.05 2.53
CA VAL A 57 -2.41 11.62 1.14
C VAL A 57 -1.06 12.14 0.67
N LYS A 58 -0.22 11.23 0.16
CA LYS A 58 1.04 11.57 -0.51
C LYS A 58 0.99 11.10 -1.96
N HIS A 59 1.19 12.03 -2.89
CA HIS A 59 1.35 11.72 -4.30
C HIS A 59 2.81 11.46 -4.60
N MET A 60 3.14 10.21 -4.95
CA MET A 60 4.48 9.88 -5.40
C MET A 60 4.61 10.19 -6.89
N LYS A 61 5.68 10.89 -7.24
CA LYS A 61 6.04 11.22 -8.62
C LYS A 61 7.17 10.30 -9.05
N ASN A 62 7.32 10.13 -10.36
CA ASN A 62 8.42 9.36 -10.95
C ASN A 62 8.47 7.89 -10.47
N VAL A 63 7.31 7.32 -10.14
CA VAL A 63 7.16 5.89 -9.91
C VAL A 63 7.31 5.18 -11.26
N PRO A 64 8.07 4.07 -11.35
CA PRO A 64 8.15 3.28 -12.56
C PRO A 64 6.74 2.93 -13.07
N GLN A 65 6.51 3.14 -14.36
CA GLN A 65 5.24 2.82 -15.00
C GLN A 65 5.44 1.66 -15.97
N GLN A 66 4.39 0.86 -16.13
CA GLN A 66 4.36 -0.14 -17.19
C GLN A 66 4.25 0.53 -18.56
N ASP A 67 4.73 -0.13 -19.60
CA ASP A 67 4.45 0.27 -20.97
C ASP A 67 2.93 0.26 -21.25
N GLU A 68 2.45 1.15 -22.11
CA GLU A 68 1.02 1.27 -22.45
C GLU A 68 0.44 -0.02 -23.04
N THR A 69 1.27 -0.82 -23.71
CA THR A 69 0.90 -2.11 -24.29
C THR A 69 1.02 -3.28 -23.29
N SER A 70 1.52 -3.03 -22.09
CA SER A 70 1.73 -4.05 -21.07
C SER A 70 0.47 -4.23 -20.19
N ASN A 71 0.29 -5.46 -19.72
CA ASN A 71 -0.79 -5.87 -18.81
C ASN A 71 -0.24 -6.23 -17.42
N ASP A 72 0.84 -5.57 -17.01
CA ASP A 72 1.57 -5.83 -15.77
C ASP A 72 1.15 -4.90 -14.60
N CYS A 73 0.04 -4.17 -14.72
CA CYS A 73 -0.38 -3.18 -13.73
C CYS A 73 -0.45 -3.73 -12.30
N GLY A 74 -0.91 -4.96 -12.13
CA GLY A 74 -0.94 -5.66 -10.85
C GLY A 74 0.45 -5.87 -10.27
N MET A 75 1.43 -6.26 -11.09
CA MET A 75 2.81 -6.44 -10.65
C MET A 75 3.45 -5.12 -10.23
N TYR A 76 3.28 -4.06 -11.02
CA TYR A 76 3.78 -2.73 -10.67
C TYR A 76 3.14 -2.22 -9.37
N THR A 77 1.86 -2.50 -9.14
CA THR A 77 1.16 -2.17 -7.89
C THR A 77 1.72 -2.95 -6.70
N CYS A 78 1.97 -4.26 -6.85
CA CYS A 78 2.56 -5.09 -5.80
C CYS A 78 3.97 -4.62 -5.44
N LEU A 79 4.81 -4.35 -6.44
CA LEU A 79 6.17 -3.89 -6.21
C LEU A 79 6.20 -2.51 -5.56
N PHE A 80 5.34 -1.59 -6.01
CA PHE A 80 5.16 -0.31 -5.36
C PHE A 80 4.81 -0.47 -3.87
N ALA A 81 3.85 -1.34 -3.54
CA ALA A 81 3.47 -1.60 -2.16
C ALA A 81 4.63 -2.19 -1.33
N GLU A 82 5.44 -3.07 -1.92
CA GLU A 82 6.63 -3.65 -1.27
C GLU A 82 7.68 -2.57 -0.94
N TYR A 83 8.06 -1.74 -1.91
CA TYR A 83 9.05 -0.67 -1.68
C TYR A 83 8.57 0.35 -0.65
N VAL A 84 7.31 0.80 -0.76
CA VAL A 84 6.72 1.74 0.20
C VAL A 84 6.68 1.14 1.61
N SER A 85 6.37 -0.16 1.73
CA SER A 85 6.35 -0.84 3.04
C SER A 85 7.75 -0.92 3.67
N ASN A 86 8.80 -0.99 2.85
CA ASN A 86 10.19 -0.96 3.28
C ASN A 86 10.75 0.48 3.44
N GLY A 87 9.90 1.51 3.34
CA GLY A 87 10.29 2.91 3.51
C GLY A 87 11.05 3.52 2.33
N VAL A 88 11.03 2.86 1.16
CA VAL A 88 11.62 3.38 -0.08
C VAL A 88 10.56 4.19 -0.83
N PHE A 89 10.77 5.49 -0.93
CA PHE A 89 9.82 6.45 -1.51
C PHE A 89 10.31 7.12 -2.80
N ASP A 90 11.60 6.99 -3.11
CA ASP A 90 12.19 7.40 -4.37
C ASP A 90 12.44 6.16 -5.22
N MET A 91 11.71 6.06 -6.33
CA MET A 91 11.69 4.88 -7.19
C MET A 91 12.16 5.18 -8.62
N HIS A 92 12.69 6.38 -8.88
CA HIS A 92 13.01 6.83 -10.23
C HIS A 92 14.05 5.93 -10.94
N SER A 93 14.96 5.31 -10.19
CA SER A 93 16.03 4.48 -10.73
C SER A 93 15.73 2.98 -10.71
N ILE A 94 14.53 2.57 -10.30
CA ILE A 94 14.17 1.16 -10.19
C ILE A 94 13.75 0.64 -11.56
N ASP A 95 14.62 -0.13 -12.19
CA ASP A 95 14.26 -0.92 -13.36
C ASP A 95 13.44 -2.14 -12.91
N ILE A 96 12.12 -2.02 -13.06
CA ILE A 96 11.20 -3.14 -12.83
C ILE A 96 11.33 -4.04 -14.05
N GLY A 97 12.26 -4.99 -13.98
CA GLY A 97 12.42 -6.05 -14.97
C GLY A 97 11.18 -6.95 -15.02
N ALA A 98 10.07 -6.45 -15.58
CA ALA A 98 8.72 -7.00 -15.47
C ALA A 98 8.68 -8.48 -15.90
N LYS A 99 9.44 -8.83 -16.94
CA LYS A 99 9.59 -10.22 -17.42
C LYS A 99 10.20 -11.16 -16.37
N TYR A 100 11.20 -10.72 -15.62
CA TYR A 100 11.84 -11.51 -14.57
C TYR A 100 10.95 -11.63 -13.33
N HIS A 101 10.27 -10.55 -12.95
CA HIS A 101 9.34 -10.56 -11.82
C HIS A 101 8.10 -11.42 -12.08
N ARG A 102 7.56 -11.45 -13.31
CA ARG A 102 6.42 -12.32 -13.65
C ARG A 102 6.73 -13.81 -13.46
N GLN A 103 7.99 -14.21 -13.67
CA GLN A 103 8.44 -15.60 -13.51
C GLN A 103 8.72 -15.96 -12.04
N SER A 104 9.19 -15.00 -11.24
CA SER A 104 9.57 -15.23 -9.84
C SER A 104 8.43 -15.02 -8.84
N MET A 105 7.44 -14.17 -9.15
CA MET A 105 6.29 -13.87 -8.29
C MET A 105 5.54 -15.11 -7.80
N PRO A 106 5.21 -16.12 -8.64
CA PRO A 106 4.54 -17.33 -8.16
C PRO A 106 5.37 -18.11 -7.13
N GLN A 107 6.70 -18.09 -7.25
CA GLN A 107 7.61 -18.79 -6.36
C GLN A 107 7.80 -18.03 -5.04
N SER A 108 7.95 -16.71 -5.09
CA SER A 108 8.05 -15.87 -3.89
C SER A 108 6.73 -15.88 -3.10
N TYR A 109 5.57 -15.80 -3.76
CA TYR A 109 4.27 -15.94 -3.10
C TYR A 109 4.12 -17.33 -2.45
N GLY A 110 4.56 -18.39 -3.13
CA GLY A 110 4.57 -19.74 -2.58
C GLY A 110 5.48 -19.89 -1.35
N ILE A 111 6.60 -19.17 -1.30
CA ILE A 111 7.51 -19.13 -0.14
C ILE A 111 6.87 -18.32 1.00
N MET A 112 6.28 -17.15 0.71
CA MET A 112 5.62 -16.30 1.69
C MET A 112 4.41 -17.00 2.33
N GLU A 113 3.58 -17.70 1.56
CA GLU A 113 2.47 -18.50 2.08
C GLU A 113 2.97 -19.69 2.91
N LYS A 114 4.05 -20.37 2.49
CA LYS A 114 4.68 -21.41 3.32
C LYS A 114 5.20 -20.84 4.65
N GLN A 115 5.85 -19.68 4.64
CA GLN A 115 6.32 -19.02 5.85
C GLN A 115 5.16 -18.57 6.74
N ARG A 116 4.10 -18.00 6.18
CA ARG A 116 2.87 -17.65 6.89
C ARG A 116 2.22 -18.87 7.53
N MET A 117 2.12 -20.00 6.82
CA MET A 117 1.62 -21.27 7.36
C MET A 117 2.52 -21.84 8.47
N MET A 118 3.84 -21.71 8.35
CA MET A 118 4.79 -22.15 9.39
C MET A 118 4.69 -21.30 10.66
N VAL A 119 4.63 -19.96 10.52
CA VAL A 119 4.43 -19.04 11.66
C VAL A 119 3.06 -19.25 12.32
N GLY A 120 1.99 -19.40 11.53
CA GLY A 120 0.64 -19.67 12.04
C GLY A 120 0.47 -21.04 12.72
N ARG A 121 1.37 -22.00 12.47
CA ARG A 121 1.44 -23.28 13.21
C ARG A 121 2.21 -23.16 14.52
N SER A 122 3.26 -22.34 14.57
CA SER A 122 4.07 -22.12 15.77
C SER A 122 3.26 -21.45 16.90
N VAL A 123 2.30 -20.57 16.56
CA VAL A 123 1.43 -19.88 17.54
C VAL A 123 0.32 -20.79 18.09
N ARG A 124 0.09 -21.98 17.52
CA ARG A 124 -1.00 -22.91 17.91
C ARG A 124 -0.54 -24.07 18.80
N VAL A 125 0.67 -23.97 19.37
CA VAL A 125 1.19 -24.90 20.38
C VAL A 125 1.46 -24.13 21.66
N LYS A 126 0.40 -23.97 22.46
CA LYS A 126 0.42 -23.83 23.93
C LYS A 126 -1.01 -23.92 24.45
#